data_AF-A0A4Y2G8I7-F1
#
_entry.id   AF-A0A4Y2G8I7-F1
#
_cell.length_a   1.000
_cell.length_b   1.000
_cell.length_c   1.000
_cell.angle_alpha   90.00
_cell.angle_beta   90.00
_cell.angle_gamma   90.00
#
_symmetry.space_group_name_H-M   'P 1'
#
loop_
_entity.id
_entity.type
_entity.pdbx_description
1 polymer ?
#
loop_
_entity_poly.entity_id
_entity_poly.type
_entity_poly.pdbx_seq_one_letter_code
_entity_poly.pdbx_strand_id
1 'polypeptide(L)'
;MPNRLHLIARNTCWGSELFLTYDNKFDFGRRIEKADSLVDMMLQVGPHIYTFEWQIMVEIFDITVEAWVRREVPAMPSDYGTTITLGGKLYYIGYSILSIYEFEKNGWEIKTRARDNLMMGAAELNKQIFIVGVHNMHGVMMCQIYDSENNTWISLPAPNIQREGFLLLT
;
A
#
# COMPACT_ATOMS: atom_id res chain seq x y z
N MET A 1 -0.86 11.33 -27.69
CA MET A 1 -1.46 10.28 -26.84
C MET A 1 -1.35 10.77 -25.40
N PRO A 2 -2.38 10.63 -24.56
CA PRO A 2 -2.22 10.97 -23.14
C PRO A 2 -1.13 10.09 -22.53
N ASN A 3 -0.21 10.69 -21.79
CA ASN A 3 1.02 10.02 -21.33
C ASN A 3 0.83 9.34 -19.97
N ARG A 4 -0.16 9.74 -19.17
CA ARG A 4 -0.53 9.05 -17.93
C ARG A 4 -2.04 8.94 -17.79
N LEU A 5 -2.47 7.72 -17.46
CA LEU A 5 -3.82 7.38 -17.04
C LEU A 5 -3.85 7.46 -15.52
N HIS A 6 -4.87 8.10 -14.96
CA HIS A 6 -5.11 8.16 -13.54
C HIS A 6 -6.49 7.57 -13.23
N LEU A 7 -6.57 6.78 -12.15
CA LEU A 7 -7.82 6.33 -11.58
C LEU A 7 -8.12 7.16 -10.33
N ILE A 8 -9.35 7.66 -10.23
CA ILE A 8 -9.84 8.44 -9.09
C ILE A 8 -11.04 7.70 -8.51
N ALA A 9 -11.05 7.52 -7.20
CA ALA A 9 -12.21 7.08 -6.45
C ALA A 9 -12.86 8.28 -5.76
N ARG A 10 -14.17 8.42 -5.91
CA ARG A 10 -14.99 9.40 -5.20
C ARG A 10 -15.96 8.66 -4.30
N ASN A 11 -15.81 8.82 -2.99
CA ASN A 11 -16.72 8.22 -2.03
C ASN A 11 -18.10 8.85 -2.09
N THR A 12 -19.10 7.99 -1.99
CA THR A 12 -20.52 8.30 -1.91
C THR A 12 -21.10 7.64 -0.65
N CYS A 13 -22.39 7.82 -0.38
CA CYS A 13 -23.03 7.22 0.79
C CYS A 13 -23.10 5.67 0.75
N TRP A 14 -22.81 5.04 -0.39
CA TRP A 14 -23.00 3.60 -0.60
C TRP A 14 -21.80 2.92 -1.28
N GLY A 15 -20.60 3.49 -1.16
CA GLY A 15 -19.39 2.99 -1.83
C GLY A 15 -18.72 4.08 -2.66
N SER A 16 -18.00 3.72 -3.71
CA SER A 16 -17.17 4.64 -4.48
C SER A 16 -17.53 4.68 -5.96
N GLU A 17 -17.50 5.85 -6.57
CA GLU A 17 -17.52 6.01 -8.01
C GLU A 17 -16.08 6.09 -8.54
N LEU A 18 -15.76 5.28 -9.55
CA LEU A 18 -14.45 5.27 -10.18
C LEU A 18 -14.43 6.09 -11.46
N PHE A 19 -13.40 6.90 -11.63
CA PHE A 19 -13.19 7.76 -12.79
C PHE A 19 -11.81 7.53 -13.39
N LEU A 20 -11.75 7.32 -14.70
CA LEU A 20 -10.50 7.41 -15.44
C LEU A 20 -10.31 8.83 -15.93
N THR A 21 -9.11 9.37 -15.72
CA THR A 21 -8.69 10.65 -16.26
C THR A 21 -7.29 10.54 -16.86
N TYR A 22 -6.92 11.53 -17.66
CA TYR A 22 -5.65 11.63 -18.34
C TYR A 22 -5.05 13.01 -18.09
N ASP A 23 -3.72 13.14 -18.21
CA ASP A 23 -2.97 14.37 -17.92
C ASP A 23 -3.69 15.71 -18.21
N ASN A 24 -3.73 16.57 -17.19
CA ASN A 24 -3.98 18.03 -17.20
C ASN A 24 -5.23 18.58 -17.91
N LYS A 25 -6.18 17.75 -18.34
CA LYS A 25 -7.57 18.19 -18.62
C LYS A 25 -8.48 17.65 -17.52
N PHE A 26 -8.43 18.34 -16.39
CA PHE A 26 -9.14 18.00 -15.14
C PHE A 26 -10.66 17.84 -15.31
N ASP A 27 -11.22 18.25 -16.45
CA ASP A 27 -12.67 18.45 -16.61
C ASP A 27 -13.44 17.29 -17.25
N PHE A 28 -12.79 16.18 -17.61
CA PHE A 28 -13.48 15.02 -18.19
C PHE A 28 -13.02 13.70 -17.58
N GLY A 29 -13.22 13.54 -16.27
CA GLY A 29 -13.21 12.21 -15.66
C GLY A 29 -14.34 11.38 -16.26
N ARG A 30 -14.03 10.35 -17.05
CA ARG A 30 -15.05 9.39 -17.48
C ARG A 30 -15.34 8.49 -16.30
N ARG A 31 -16.55 8.55 -15.76
CA ARG A 31 -17.02 7.54 -14.82
C ARG A 31 -17.02 6.19 -15.53
N ILE A 32 -16.29 5.25 -14.95
CA ILE A 32 -16.09 3.93 -15.55
C ILE A 32 -16.83 2.85 -14.78
N GLU A 33 -16.85 2.92 -13.45
CA GLU A 33 -17.44 1.88 -12.63
C GLU A 33 -17.93 2.40 -11.26
N LYS A 34 -18.63 1.52 -10.54
CA LYS A 34 -18.91 1.66 -9.11
C LYS A 34 -18.21 0.54 -8.34
N ALA A 35 -17.71 0.89 -7.17
CA ALA A 35 -17.25 0.00 -6.12
C ALA A 35 -18.29 0.03 -5.00
N ASP A 36 -18.65 -1.13 -4.46
CA ASP A 36 -19.53 -1.20 -3.27
C ASP A 36 -18.77 -0.78 -1.98
N SER A 37 -17.43 -0.73 -2.05
CA SER A 37 -16.52 -0.36 -0.98
C SER A 37 -16.23 1.15 -0.91
N LEU A 38 -15.85 1.64 0.27
CA LEU A 38 -15.35 3.01 0.47
C LEU A 38 -13.83 3.02 0.25
N VAL A 39 -13.42 3.19 -1.00
CA VAL A 39 -12.01 3.13 -1.40
C VAL A 39 -11.27 4.33 -0.81
N ASP A 40 -10.29 4.07 0.05
CA ASP A 40 -9.43 5.07 0.69
C ASP A 40 -7.98 5.05 0.19
N MET A 41 -7.55 3.92 -0.39
CA MET A 41 -6.23 3.77 -0.99
C MET A 41 -6.31 2.91 -2.25
N MET A 42 -5.50 3.28 -3.25
CA MET A 42 -5.36 2.54 -4.50
C MET A 42 -3.89 2.35 -4.81
N LEU A 43 -3.50 1.11 -5.08
CA LEU A 43 -2.12 0.75 -5.40
C LEU A 43 -2.07 0.07 -6.77
N GLN A 44 -1.22 0.58 -7.66
CA GLN A 44 -1.10 0.03 -9.01
C GLN A 44 0.10 -0.93 -9.12
N VAL A 45 -0.13 -2.11 -9.69
CA VAL A 45 0.91 -3.04 -10.14
C VAL A 45 0.58 -3.53 -11.55
N GLY A 46 1.38 -3.10 -12.53
CA GLY A 46 1.12 -3.40 -13.94
C GLY A 46 -0.26 -2.85 -14.38
N PRO A 47 -1.11 -3.68 -15.01
CA PRO A 47 -2.46 -3.27 -15.41
C PRO A 47 -3.49 -3.34 -14.27
N HIS A 48 -3.11 -3.85 -13.10
CA HIS A 48 -4.03 -4.04 -11.99
C HIS A 48 -3.94 -2.88 -10.99
N ILE A 49 -5.09 -2.39 -10.56
CA ILE A 49 -5.23 -1.47 -9.44
C ILE A 49 -5.91 -2.21 -8.31
N TYR A 50 -5.23 -2.29 -7.18
CA TYR A 50 -5.70 -2.89 -5.95
C TYR A 50 -6.33 -1.78 -5.11
N THR A 51 -7.61 -1.90 -4.82
CA THR A 51 -8.34 -0.95 -3.97
C THR A 51 -8.37 -1.44 -2.54
N PHE A 52 -8.34 -0.48 -1.62
CA PHE A 52 -8.36 -0.75 -0.19
C PHE A 52 -9.42 0.12 0.48
N GLU A 53 -10.01 -0.45 1.52
CA GLU A 53 -10.89 0.22 2.46
C GLU A 53 -10.36 -0.10 3.87
N TRP A 54 -10.03 0.91 4.66
CA TRP A 54 -9.43 0.76 5.99
C TRP A 54 -8.19 -0.15 6.00
N GLN A 55 -7.30 0.00 5.01
CA GLN A 55 -6.11 -0.83 4.80
C GLN A 55 -6.37 -2.30 4.45
N ILE A 56 -7.63 -2.69 4.26
CA ILE A 56 -8.03 -4.04 3.81
C ILE A 56 -8.19 -3.98 2.30
N MET A 57 -7.55 -4.91 1.59
CA MET A 57 -7.76 -5.03 0.14
C MET A 57 -9.20 -5.48 -0.12
N VAL A 58 -9.91 -4.84 -1.03
CA VAL A 58 -11.35 -5.11 -1.25
C VAL A 58 -11.68 -5.50 -2.68
N GLU A 59 -11.10 -4.83 -3.67
CA GLU A 59 -11.38 -5.11 -5.07
C GLU A 59 -10.11 -4.92 -5.91
N ILE A 60 -10.13 -5.48 -7.12
CA ILE A 60 -9.03 -5.37 -8.08
C ILE A 60 -9.61 -4.96 -9.41
N PHE A 61 -9.12 -3.87 -9.97
CA PHE A 61 -9.55 -3.34 -11.25
C PHE A 61 -8.47 -3.56 -12.31
N ASP A 62 -8.84 -4.13 -13.46
CA ASP A 62 -7.95 -4.23 -14.63
C ASP A 62 -8.19 -3.06 -15.58
N ILE A 63 -7.17 -2.22 -15.77
CA ILE A 63 -7.26 -1.02 -16.59
C ILE A 63 -7.27 -1.30 -18.10
N THR A 64 -6.81 -2.47 -18.53
CA THR A 64 -6.68 -2.81 -19.96
C THR A 64 -8.04 -3.18 -20.53
N VAL A 65 -8.83 -3.93 -19.77
CA VAL A 65 -10.19 -4.34 -20.14
C VAL A 65 -11.27 -3.48 -19.46
N GLU A 66 -10.86 -2.55 -18.59
CA GLU A 66 -11.73 -1.63 -17.86
C GLU A 66 -12.82 -2.33 -17.04
N ALA A 67 -12.43 -3.39 -16.31
CA ALA A 67 -13.37 -4.21 -15.56
C ALA A 67 -12.80 -4.69 -14.23
N TRP A 68 -13.70 -4.96 -13.28
CA TRP A 68 -13.36 -5.64 -12.03
C TRP A 68 -12.90 -7.07 -12.28
N VAL A 69 -11.77 -7.43 -11.68
CA VAL A 69 -11.27 -8.80 -11.68
C VAL A 69 -12.13 -9.63 -10.75
N ARG A 70 -12.82 -10.63 -11.31
CA ARG A 70 -13.62 -11.57 -10.53
C ARG A 70 -12.72 -12.58 -9.84
N ARG A 71 -12.20 -12.20 -8.68
CA ARG A 71 -11.34 -13.03 -7.83
C ARG A 71 -11.63 -12.78 -6.37
N GLU A 72 -11.55 -13.82 -5.55
CA GLU A 72 -11.62 -13.68 -4.10
C GLU A 72 -10.43 -12.86 -3.58
N VAL A 73 -10.67 -11.97 -2.64
CA VAL A 73 -9.60 -11.21 -1.99
C VAL A 73 -8.98 -12.07 -0.88
N PRO A 74 -7.64 -12.20 -0.81
CA PRO A 74 -6.97 -12.84 0.31
C PRO A 74 -7.27 -12.16 1.65
N ALA A 75 -7.23 -12.94 2.72
CA ALA A 75 -7.13 -12.40 4.07
C ALA A 75 -5.84 -11.58 4.23
N MET A 76 -5.93 -10.43 4.91
CA MET A 76 -4.77 -9.61 5.23
C MET A 76 -3.86 -10.31 6.26
N PRO A 77 -2.54 -10.05 6.26
CA PRO A 77 -1.63 -10.69 7.22
C PRO A 77 -1.88 -10.32 8.68
N SER A 78 -2.46 -9.14 8.94
CA SER A 78 -2.87 -8.68 10.27
C SER A 78 -3.94 -7.59 10.18
N ASP A 79 -4.54 -7.24 11.33
CA ASP A 79 -5.58 -6.22 11.44
C ASP A 79 -5.06 -4.77 11.35
N TYR A 80 -3.74 -4.57 11.48
CA TYR A 80 -3.12 -3.23 11.47
C TYR A 80 -1.83 -3.26 10.65
N GLY A 81 -1.77 -2.44 9.61
CA GLY A 81 -0.58 -2.34 8.77
C GLY A 81 -0.84 -1.57 7.49
N THR A 82 0.23 -1.19 6.81
CA THR A 82 0.13 -0.45 5.56
C THR A 82 0.56 -1.32 4.39
N THR A 83 -0.05 -1.11 3.23
CA THR A 83 0.39 -1.73 1.98
C THR A 83 1.04 -0.67 1.12
N ILE A 84 2.19 -0.98 0.54
CA ILE A 84 2.91 -0.11 -0.40
C ILE A 84 3.34 -0.89 -1.63
N THR A 85 3.62 -0.17 -2.72
CA THR A 85 4.15 -0.74 -3.95
C THR A 85 5.65 -0.46 -4.07
N LEU A 86 6.43 -1.47 -4.44
CA LEU A 86 7.84 -1.30 -4.81
C LEU A 86 8.23 -2.32 -5.88
N GLY A 87 8.83 -1.85 -6.97
CA GLY A 87 9.38 -2.73 -8.01
C GLY A 87 8.35 -3.70 -8.62
N GLY A 88 7.08 -3.28 -8.74
CA GLY A 88 6.02 -4.14 -9.26
C GLY A 88 5.54 -5.22 -8.29
N LYS A 89 5.80 -5.07 -7.00
CA LYS A 89 5.29 -5.94 -5.93
C LYS A 89 4.47 -5.13 -4.93
N LEU A 90 3.56 -5.80 -4.24
CA LEU A 90 2.87 -5.27 -3.07
C LEU A 90 3.55 -5.79 -1.81
N TYR A 91 3.90 -4.87 -0.93
CA TYR A 91 4.46 -5.15 0.38
C TYR A 91 3.44 -4.73 1.43
N TYR A 92 3.05 -5.65 2.29
CA TYR A 92 2.29 -5.37 3.49
C TYR A 92 3.25 -5.30 4.67
N ILE A 93 3.20 -4.20 5.41
CA ILE A 93 3.99 -4.00 6.62
C ILE A 93 3.02 -3.80 7.78
N GLY A 94 3.01 -4.73 8.73
CA GLY A 94 2.14 -4.67 9.91
C GLY A 94 2.94 -4.99 11.17
N TYR A 95 2.96 -4.06 12.13
CA TYR A 95 3.79 -4.11 13.34
C TYR A 95 5.27 -4.42 13.07
N SER A 96 5.67 -5.68 13.14
CA SER A 96 7.02 -6.15 12.88
C SER A 96 7.10 -7.07 11.68
N ILE A 97 5.99 -7.35 10.99
CA ILE A 97 5.91 -8.33 9.91
C ILE A 97 5.98 -7.62 8.56
N LEU A 98 6.85 -8.11 7.69
CA LEU A 98 6.84 -7.79 6.26
C LEU A 98 6.31 -9.01 5.49
N SER A 99 5.23 -8.80 4.75
CA SER A 99 4.66 -9.78 3.83
C SER A 99 4.68 -9.25 2.40
N ILE A 100 4.91 -10.14 1.44
CA ILE A 100 4.81 -9.83 0.01
C ILE A 100 3.58 -10.53 -0.54
N TYR A 101 2.84 -9.84 -1.40
CA TYR A 101 1.73 -10.45 -2.10
C TYR A 101 2.21 -11.34 -3.24
N GLU A 102 1.83 -12.61 -3.21
CA GLU A 102 2.13 -13.60 -4.24
C GLU A 102 0.94 -13.69 -5.20
N PHE A 103 1.04 -12.99 -6.34
CA PHE A 103 -0.06 -12.82 -7.31
C PHE A 103 -0.65 -14.14 -7.81
N GLU A 104 0.19 -15.12 -8.12
CA GLU A 104 -0.20 -16.44 -8.63
C GLU A 104 -0.98 -17.26 -7.60
N LYS A 105 -0.59 -17.16 -6.33
CA LYS A 105 -1.23 -17.88 -5.23
C LYS A 105 -2.42 -17.13 -4.65
N ASN A 106 -2.61 -15.87 -5.05
CA ASN A 106 -3.61 -14.97 -4.49
C ASN A 106 -3.53 -14.92 -2.96
N GLY A 107 -2.34 -14.68 -2.41
CA GLY A 107 -2.12 -14.70 -0.96
C GLY A 107 -0.88 -13.95 -0.52
N TRP A 108 -0.80 -13.63 0.76
CA TRP A 108 0.35 -12.95 1.36
C TRP A 108 1.34 -13.96 1.92
N GLU A 109 2.63 -13.76 1.62
CA GLU A 109 3.73 -14.57 2.16
C GLU A 109 4.60 -13.71 3.08
N ILE A 110 4.76 -14.15 4.33
CA ILE A 110 5.66 -13.50 5.30
C ILE A 110 7.11 -13.71 4.87
N LYS A 111 7.84 -12.62 4.59
CA LYS A 111 9.26 -12.70 4.21
C LYS A 111 10.19 -12.51 5.40
N THR A 112 9.88 -11.58 6.29
CA THR A 112 10.74 -11.30 7.44
C THR A 112 9.97 -10.67 8.59
N ARG A 113 10.59 -10.68 9.78
CA ARG A 113 10.09 -9.98 10.96
C ARG A 113 11.17 -9.04 11.50
N ALA A 114 10.86 -7.75 11.59
CA ALA A 114 11.69 -6.78 12.29
C ALA A 114 11.81 -7.21 13.76
N ARG A 115 13.04 -7.32 14.25
CA ARG A 115 13.26 -7.50 15.68
C ARG A 115 13.14 -6.15 16.36
N ASP A 116 12.46 -6.16 17.49
CA ASP A 116 12.42 -5.04 18.43
C ASP A 116 11.72 -3.76 17.96
N ASN A 117 11.06 -3.76 16.81
CA ASN A 117 10.35 -2.59 16.28
C ASN A 117 8.83 -2.76 16.36
N LEU A 118 8.14 -1.75 16.92
CA LEU A 118 6.71 -1.52 16.76
C LEU A 118 6.53 -0.44 15.71
N MET A 119 6.24 -0.84 14.46
CA MET A 119 6.05 0.10 13.36
C MET A 119 4.87 1.04 13.63
N MET A 120 5.07 2.32 13.32
CA MET A 120 4.02 3.34 13.29
C MET A 120 3.76 3.87 11.88
N GLY A 121 4.69 3.70 10.93
CA GLY A 121 4.47 3.98 9.52
C GLY A 121 5.55 3.41 8.60
N ALA A 122 5.22 3.30 7.31
CA ALA A 122 6.14 2.89 6.26
C ALA A 122 6.00 3.79 5.03
N ALA A 123 7.07 3.87 4.24
CA ALA A 123 7.11 4.65 3.01
C ALA A 123 8.10 4.05 2.00
N GLU A 124 7.81 4.24 0.71
CA GLU A 124 8.76 3.98 -0.37
C GLU A 124 9.55 5.26 -0.68
N LEU A 125 10.86 5.23 -0.49
CA LEU A 125 11.73 6.35 -0.84
C LEU A 125 12.95 5.83 -1.59
N ASN A 126 13.25 6.42 -2.74
CA ASN A 126 14.40 6.05 -3.56
C ASN A 126 14.48 4.53 -3.84
N LYS A 127 13.34 3.91 -4.19
CA LYS A 127 13.20 2.48 -4.47
C LYS A 127 13.52 1.57 -3.27
N GLN A 128 13.37 2.08 -2.06
CA GLN A 128 13.61 1.33 -0.83
C GLN A 128 12.45 1.54 0.14
N ILE A 129 12.16 0.52 0.94
CA ILE A 129 11.11 0.59 1.96
C ILE A 129 11.72 1.07 3.25
N PHE A 130 11.26 2.22 3.72
CA PHE A 130 11.57 2.75 5.03
C PHE A 130 10.43 2.45 5.97
N ILE A 131 10.77 2.01 7.17
CA ILE A 131 9.84 1.93 8.29
C ILE A 131 10.32 2.82 9.41
N VAL A 132 9.37 3.45 10.08
CA VAL A 132 9.62 4.24 11.28
C VAL A 132 8.66 3.73 12.35
N GLY A 133 9.18 3.59 13.56
CA GLY A 133 8.46 3.06 14.70
C GLY A 133 9.17 3.34 16.00
N VAL A 134 8.86 2.56 17.02
CA VAL A 134 9.51 2.63 18.34
C VAL A 134 10.10 1.28 18.73
N HIS A 135 11.18 1.32 19.50
CA HIS A 135 11.77 0.14 20.09
C HIS A 135 10.82 -0.46 21.14
N ASN A 136 10.49 -1.74 21.00
CA ASN A 136 9.54 -2.47 21.86
C ASN A 136 9.88 -2.39 23.37
N MET A 137 11.15 -2.48 23.74
CA MET A 137 11.62 -2.44 25.14
C MET A 137 11.80 -1.03 25.71
N HIS A 138 12.25 -0.07 24.91
CA HIS A 138 12.73 1.23 25.41
C HIS A 138 11.88 2.43 24.96
N GLY A 139 10.94 2.24 24.02
CA GLY A 139 10.08 3.31 23.50
C GLY A 139 10.83 4.37 22.67
N VAL A 140 12.11 4.18 22.40
CA VAL A 140 12.92 5.09 21.59
C VAL A 140 12.57 4.92 20.12
N MET A 141 12.45 6.01 19.38
CA MET A 141 12.17 5.92 17.95
C MET A 141 13.27 5.18 17.20
N MET A 142 12.87 4.46 16.16
CA MET A 142 13.77 3.75 15.26
C MET A 142 13.34 3.98 13.82
N CYS A 143 14.33 4.01 12.93
CA CYS A 143 14.13 3.96 11.50
C CYS A 143 14.89 2.75 10.97
N GLN A 144 14.25 1.99 10.08
CA GLN A 144 14.89 0.85 9.43
C GLN A 144 14.56 0.85 7.95
N ILE A 145 15.45 0.27 7.17
CA ILE A 145 15.30 0.08 5.74
C ILE A 145 15.29 -1.41 5.42
N TYR A 146 14.40 -1.82 4.53
CA TYR A 146 14.32 -3.22 4.12
C TYR A 146 15.40 -3.54 3.09
N ASP A 147 16.23 -4.53 3.40
CA ASP A 147 17.17 -5.15 2.47
C ASP A 147 16.51 -6.36 1.81
N SER A 148 16.10 -6.17 0.55
CA SER A 148 15.43 -7.22 -0.23
C SER A 148 16.37 -8.35 -0.68
N GLU A 149 17.69 -8.13 -0.71
CA GLU A 149 18.64 -9.19 -1.09
C GLU A 149 18.77 -10.21 0.03
N ASN A 150 18.87 -9.72 1.27
CA ASN A 150 19.06 -10.57 2.45
C ASN A 150 17.76 -10.89 3.20
N ASN A 151 16.64 -10.27 2.84
CA ASN A 151 15.36 -10.34 3.58
C ASN A 151 15.50 -9.90 5.05
N THR A 152 16.28 -8.84 5.27
CA THR A 152 16.58 -8.31 6.60
C THR A 152 16.22 -6.83 6.70
N TRP A 153 16.26 -6.32 7.93
CA TRP A 153 16.11 -4.91 8.21
C TRP A 153 17.46 -4.34 8.62
N ILE A 154 17.84 -3.21 8.02
CA ILE A 154 19.05 -2.47 8.37
C ILE A 154 18.61 -1.26 9.21
N SER A 155 19.16 -1.12 10.41
CA SER A 155 18.86 0.02 11.28
C SER A 155 19.56 1.29 10.82
N LEU A 156 18.79 2.37 10.79
CA LEU A 156 19.25 3.73 10.51
C LEU A 156 19.24 4.57 11.80
N PRO A 157 19.93 5.72 11.82
CA PRO A 157 19.83 6.66 12.93
C PRO A 157 18.37 7.00 13.25
N ALA A 158 18.05 7.04 14.54
CA ALA A 158 16.72 7.43 15.01
C ALA A 158 16.38 8.85 14.53
N PRO A 159 15.13 9.12 14.11
CA PRO A 159 14.75 10.49 13.77
C PRO A 159 14.86 11.40 14.99
N ASN A 160 15.30 12.64 14.77
CA ASN A 160 15.63 13.60 15.85
C ASN A 160 14.42 14.12 16.65
N ILE A 161 13.19 13.82 16.23
CA ILE A 161 11.96 14.32 16.86
C ILE A 161 11.05 13.14 17.15
N GLN A 162 10.86 12.79 18.43
CA GLN A 162 9.93 11.76 18.85
C GLN A 162 8.48 12.14 18.47
N ARG A 163 7.80 11.24 17.74
CA ARG A 163 6.37 11.38 17.39
C ARG A 163 5.72 10.00 17.39
N GLU A 164 4.58 9.87 18.05
CA GLU A 164 3.79 8.62 18.12
C GLU A 164 2.70 8.54 17.03
N GLY A 165 2.60 9.56 16.17
CA GLY A 165 1.73 9.56 15.01
C GLY A 165 2.35 10.36 13.87
N PHE A 166 2.66 9.69 12.77
CA PHE A 166 3.13 10.34 11.54
C PHE A 166 2.53 9.64 10.32
N LEU A 167 2.18 10.45 9.33
CA LEU A 167 1.94 9.99 7.97
C LEU A 167 3.25 10.20 7.21
N LEU A 168 3.86 9.13 6.72
CA LEU A 168 4.99 9.26 5.78
C LEU A 168 4.40 9.41 4.39
N LEU A 169 4.56 10.59 3.80
CA LEU A 169 4.18 10.89 2.42
C LEU A 169 5.45 10.87 1.56
N THR A 170 5.33 10.29 0.37
CA THR A 170 6.42 10.11 -0.60
C THR A 170 6.03 10.72 -1.92
#